data_AF-A0A8S3Y645-F1
#
_entry.id   AF-A0A8S3Y645-F1
#
_cell.length_a   1.000
_cell.length_b   1.000
_cell.length_c   1.000
_cell.angle_alpha   90.00
_cell.angle_beta   90.00
_cell.angle_gamma   90.00
#
_symmetry.space_group_name_H-M   'P 1'
#
loop_
_entity.id
_entity.type
_entity.pdbx_description
1 polymer ?
#
loop_
_entity_poly.entity_id
_entity_poly.type
_entity_poly.pdbx_seq_one_letter_code
_entity_poly.pdbx_strand_id
1 'polypeptide(L)'
;MSKCDNCDKSITKKSPRLECNKCGKRVHANQLYTGLSSKQLSALRNAENLEWTCEDSRNESPHRKSFIIPEDDDDDTDGIQLGESGSTAISKLLRDISLEVKKAVKMELASVNESLSSWCITMDTINATLEILTEKVKDLEKKNMYLTNQNTHLELKVNAMEQQIRNMEQKQLDNVLEITGIPEDKDENLEKLSSKLASKLNVEKRQASMVKRLKGRDGKEGVIQVDDDDNKRNRSTSGSALHERKQLLWKI
;
A
#
# COMPACT_ATOMS: atom_id res chain seq x y z
N MET A 1 -10.61 34.62 -3.67
CA MET A 1 -11.69 34.06 -4.52
C MET A 1 -11.17 34.00 -5.95
N SER A 2 -11.32 32.87 -6.65
CA SER A 2 -10.90 32.75 -8.05
C SER A 2 -11.84 33.54 -8.97
N LYS A 3 -11.28 34.31 -9.90
CA LYS A 3 -12.01 35.00 -10.97
C LYS A 3 -11.99 34.13 -12.24
N CYS A 4 -12.97 34.34 -13.12
CA CYS A 4 -13.05 33.71 -14.42
C CYS A 4 -12.19 34.50 -15.42
N ASP A 5 -11.25 33.84 -16.09
CA ASP A 5 -10.32 34.51 -17.02
C ASP A 5 -10.99 35.11 -18.26
N ASN A 6 -12.22 34.66 -18.61
CA ASN A 6 -12.95 35.20 -19.76
C ASN A 6 -13.89 36.38 -19.43
N CYS A 7 -14.24 36.61 -18.17
CA CYS A 7 -15.23 37.66 -17.83
C CYS A 7 -14.93 38.41 -16.54
N ASP A 8 -13.80 38.14 -15.89
CA ASP A 8 -13.32 38.73 -14.63
C ASP A 8 -14.28 38.63 -13.42
N LYS A 9 -15.42 37.96 -13.57
CA LYS A 9 -16.40 37.73 -12.50
C LYS A 9 -15.93 36.63 -11.55
N SER A 10 -16.33 36.74 -10.29
CA SER A 10 -16.01 35.77 -9.24
C SER A 10 -16.70 34.42 -9.47
N ILE A 11 -15.92 33.34 -9.39
CA ILE A 11 -16.43 31.96 -9.44
C ILE A 11 -17.03 31.61 -8.07
N THR A 12 -18.31 31.23 -8.05
CA THR A 12 -19.05 30.84 -6.84
C THR A 12 -19.44 29.36 -6.85
N LYS A 13 -19.87 28.81 -5.70
CA LYS A 13 -20.39 27.42 -5.62
C LYS A 13 -21.58 27.15 -6.55
N LYS A 14 -22.36 28.19 -6.90
CA LYS A 14 -23.50 28.10 -7.83
C LYS A 14 -23.07 28.09 -9.31
N SER A 15 -21.82 28.45 -9.60
CA SER A 15 -21.25 28.54 -10.94
C SER A 15 -19.97 27.70 -10.99
N PRO A 16 -20.06 26.38 -11.26
CA PRO A 16 -18.92 25.49 -11.22
C PRO A 16 -17.79 25.96 -12.16
N ARG A 17 -16.54 25.73 -11.75
CA ARG A 17 -15.35 26.11 -12.53
C ARG A 17 -14.89 24.96 -13.41
N LEU A 18 -14.35 25.30 -14.57
CA LEU A 18 -13.49 24.43 -15.36
C LEU A 18 -12.10 25.03 -15.42
N GLU A 19 -11.08 24.19 -15.27
CA GLU A 19 -9.67 24.56 -15.32
C GLU A 19 -9.04 23.83 -16.50
N CYS A 20 -8.40 24.59 -17.40
CA CYS A 20 -7.77 24.02 -18.58
C CYS A 20 -6.51 23.25 -18.19
N ASN A 21 -6.40 21.99 -18.58
CA ASN A 21 -5.25 21.15 -18.23
C ASN A 21 -3.92 21.69 -18.77
N LYS A 22 -3.92 22.33 -19.95
CA LYS A 22 -2.69 22.84 -20.59
C LYS A 22 -2.20 24.18 -20.05
N CYS A 23 -3.06 25.19 -19.94
CA CYS A 23 -2.67 26.56 -19.60
C CYS A 23 -3.15 27.03 -18.21
N GLY A 24 -3.87 26.19 -17.46
CA GLY A 24 -4.38 26.53 -16.14
C GLY A 24 -5.48 27.60 -16.11
N LYS A 25 -5.94 28.09 -17.27
CA LYS A 25 -7.05 29.06 -17.35
C LYS A 25 -8.31 28.51 -16.70
N ARG A 26 -8.94 29.32 -15.86
CA ARG A 26 -10.16 29.01 -15.10
C ARG A 26 -11.33 29.80 -15.65
N VAL A 27 -12.33 29.08 -16.14
CA VAL A 27 -13.54 29.68 -16.69
C VAL A 27 -14.80 29.12 -16.01
N HIS A 28 -15.91 29.83 -16.14
CA HIS A 28 -17.21 29.29 -15.74
C HIS A 28 -17.58 28.09 -16.62
N ALA A 29 -18.17 27.06 -16.03
CA ALA A 29 -18.71 25.89 -16.73
C ALA A 29 -20.02 26.23 -17.48
N ASN A 30 -19.93 27.17 -18.42
CA ASN A 30 -21.03 27.67 -19.26
C ASN A 30 -20.57 27.66 -20.72
N GLN A 31 -21.50 27.34 -21.63
CA GLN A 31 -21.28 27.19 -23.07
C GLN A 31 -20.60 28.41 -23.69
N LEU A 32 -20.95 29.62 -23.23
CA LEU A 32 -20.39 30.88 -23.73
C LEU A 32 -18.89 31.05 -23.49
N TYR A 33 -18.33 30.41 -22.46
CA TYR A 33 -16.92 30.60 -22.10
C TYR A 33 -16.05 29.37 -22.42
N THR A 34 -16.67 28.21 -22.61
CA THR A 34 -15.96 26.95 -22.85
C THR A 34 -16.10 26.42 -24.27
N GLY A 35 -17.06 26.93 -25.06
CA GLY A 35 -17.38 26.41 -26.39
C GLY A 35 -17.97 24.98 -26.37
N LEU A 36 -18.33 24.47 -25.19
CA LEU A 36 -18.86 23.12 -25.02
C LEU A 36 -20.38 23.10 -25.08
N SER A 37 -20.95 22.04 -25.65
CA SER A 37 -22.39 21.78 -25.58
C SER A 37 -22.85 21.45 -24.15
N SER A 38 -24.16 21.57 -23.91
CA SER A 38 -24.78 21.20 -22.61
C SER A 38 -24.46 19.76 -22.20
N LYS A 39 -24.48 18.83 -23.16
CA LYS A 39 -24.20 17.41 -22.94
C LYS A 39 -22.74 17.18 -22.50
N GLN A 40 -21.79 17.84 -23.14
CA GLN A 40 -20.37 17.75 -22.79
C GLN A 40 -20.07 18.35 -21.41
N LEU A 41 -20.71 19.48 -21.08
CA LEU A 41 -20.62 20.07 -19.74
C LEU A 41 -21.19 19.16 -18.67
N SER A 42 -22.29 18.45 -18.94
CA SER A 42 -22.84 17.47 -18.00
C SER A 42 -21.92 16.26 -17.82
N ALA A 43 -21.30 15.77 -18.90
CA ALA A 43 -20.35 14.67 -18.83
C ALA A 43 -19.11 15.04 -17.98
N LEU A 44 -18.55 16.23 -18.20
CA LEU A 44 -17.42 16.75 -17.42
C LEU A 44 -17.75 16.95 -15.93
N ARG A 45 -19.01 17.25 -15.60
CA ARG A 45 -19.44 17.39 -14.20
C ARG A 45 -19.65 16.05 -13.51
N ASN A 46 -20.05 15.02 -14.26
CA ASN A 46 -20.42 13.72 -13.72
C ASN A 46 -19.25 12.74 -13.66
N ALA A 47 -18.15 13.01 -14.37
CA ALA A 47 -16.98 12.14 -14.41
C ALA A 47 -15.77 12.82 -13.76
N GLU A 48 -15.19 12.16 -12.77
CA GLU A 48 -14.08 12.72 -11.97
C GLU A 48 -12.75 12.79 -12.73
N ASN A 49 -12.63 12.08 -13.85
CA ASN A 49 -11.37 11.91 -14.60
C ASN A 49 -11.40 12.52 -16.02
N LEU A 50 -12.43 13.29 -16.39
CA LEU A 50 -12.41 13.97 -17.69
C LEU A 50 -11.66 15.30 -17.59
N GLU A 51 -10.57 15.40 -18.34
CA GLU A 51 -9.81 16.63 -18.49
C GLU A 51 -10.44 17.53 -19.57
N TRP A 52 -10.41 18.84 -19.31
CA TRP A 52 -10.83 19.85 -20.27
C TRP A 52 -9.65 20.72 -20.71
N THR A 53 -9.63 21.10 -21.98
CA THR A 53 -8.64 22.03 -22.54
C THR A 53 -9.39 23.19 -23.20
N CYS A 54 -8.95 24.43 -22.96
CA CYS A 54 -9.58 25.61 -23.56
C CYS A 54 -9.36 25.66 -25.08
N GLU A 55 -10.17 26.46 -25.76
CA GLU A 55 -10.12 26.63 -27.21
C GLU A 55 -8.76 27.11 -27.71
N ASP A 56 -8.13 28.06 -27.01
CA ASP A 56 -6.79 28.56 -27.34
C ASP A 56 -5.77 27.41 -27.38
N SER A 57 -5.71 26.61 -26.31
CA SER A 57 -4.77 25.49 -26.18
C SER A 57 -5.14 24.28 -27.06
N ARG A 58 -6.37 24.24 -27.57
CA ARG A 58 -6.82 23.27 -28.57
C ARG A 58 -6.36 23.68 -29.97
N ASN A 59 -6.42 24.98 -30.29
CA ASN A 59 -5.99 25.53 -31.57
C ASN A 59 -4.47 25.56 -31.73
N GLU A 60 -3.71 25.69 -30.63
CA GLU A 60 -2.24 25.61 -30.62
C GLU A 60 -1.70 24.17 -30.66
N SER A 61 -2.58 23.16 -30.53
CA SER A 61 -2.16 21.76 -30.53
C SER A 61 -1.84 21.30 -31.96
N PRO A 62 -0.64 20.74 -32.25
CA PRO A 62 -0.27 20.25 -33.58
C PRO A 62 -1.04 18.98 -34.01
N HIS A 63 -1.94 18.47 -33.17
CA HIS A 63 -2.74 17.28 -33.47
C HIS A 63 -4.02 17.63 -34.24
N ARG A 64 -3.99 17.24 -35.53
CA ARG A 64 -5.09 17.01 -36.48
C ARG A 64 -6.46 17.52 -36.03
N LYS A 65 -6.92 18.59 -36.70
CA LYS A 65 -8.35 18.89 -36.86
C LYS A 65 -9.03 17.60 -37.34
N SER A 66 -9.90 17.03 -36.51
CA SER A 66 -10.67 15.84 -36.88
C SER A 66 -11.45 16.11 -38.16
N PHE A 67 -11.27 15.21 -39.11
CA PHE A 67 -11.90 15.18 -40.43
C PHE A 67 -13.42 15.27 -40.29
N ILE A 68 -14.02 16.29 -40.90
CA ILE A 68 -15.46 16.35 -41.13
C ILE A 68 -15.68 15.45 -42.35
N ILE A 69 -16.37 14.33 -42.16
CA ILE A 69 -16.86 13.49 -43.27
C ILE A 69 -18.05 14.27 -43.87
N PRO A 70 -17.99 14.74 -45.13
CA PRO A 70 -19.19 15.24 -45.80
C PRO A 70 -20.23 14.12 -45.80
N GLU A 71 -21.46 14.43 -45.41
CA GLU A 71 -22.58 13.51 -45.60
C GLU A 71 -22.64 13.19 -47.11
N ASP A 72 -22.54 11.91 -47.45
CA ASP A 72 -22.75 11.41 -48.81
C ASP A 72 -24.20 11.76 -49.18
N ASP A 73 -24.38 12.84 -49.95
CA ASP A 73 -25.59 13.04 -50.74
C ASP A 73 -25.63 11.93 -51.79
N ASP A 74 -26.42 10.89 -51.49
CA ASP A 74 -26.93 9.93 -52.46
C ASP A 74 -27.85 10.66 -53.46
N ASP A 75 -27.26 11.40 -54.40
CA ASP A 75 -27.96 11.85 -55.60
C ASP A 75 -27.64 10.91 -56.78
N ASP A 76 -28.51 9.90 -56.90
CA ASP A 76 -28.75 9.17 -58.13
C ASP A 76 -29.31 10.14 -59.21
N THR A 77 -28.48 10.88 -59.94
CA THR A 77 -28.72 11.24 -61.37
C THR A 77 -27.53 11.96 -61.99
N ASP A 78 -26.94 11.39 -63.05
CA ASP A 78 -26.96 12.07 -64.36
C ASP A 78 -26.31 11.23 -65.47
N GLY A 79 -27.08 11.03 -66.53
CA GLY A 79 -26.65 10.40 -67.76
C GLY A 79 -25.62 11.25 -68.49
N ILE A 80 -24.45 10.68 -68.74
CA ILE A 80 -23.51 11.22 -69.72
C ILE A 80 -23.62 10.36 -70.98
N GLN A 81 -24.48 10.78 -71.91
CA GLN A 81 -24.33 10.44 -73.32
C GLN A 81 -23.14 11.25 -73.87
N LEU A 82 -21.97 10.60 -74.01
CA LEU A 82 -20.87 11.11 -74.82
C LEU A 82 -20.84 10.33 -76.13
N GLY A 83 -20.92 11.06 -77.25
CA GLY A 83 -20.99 10.52 -78.60
C GLY A 83 -19.80 9.66 -79.02
N GLU A 84 -20.11 8.68 -79.87
CA GLU A 84 -19.17 7.85 -80.65
C GLU A 84 -18.29 8.74 -81.55
N SER A 85 -16.98 8.55 -81.69
CA SER A 85 -16.34 7.34 -82.17
C SER A 85 -14.84 7.39 -81.82
N GLY A 86 -14.34 6.36 -81.11
CA GLY A 86 -12.90 6.21 -80.78
C GLY A 86 -12.60 6.01 -79.28
N SER A 87 -13.53 6.36 -78.39
CA SER A 87 -13.30 6.39 -76.92
C SER A 87 -13.97 5.26 -76.12
N THR A 88 -14.63 4.28 -76.76
CA THR A 88 -15.39 3.22 -76.09
C THR A 88 -14.51 2.17 -75.41
N ALA A 89 -13.30 1.93 -75.93
CA ALA A 89 -12.34 0.99 -75.35
C ALA A 89 -11.72 1.53 -74.05
N ILE A 90 -11.41 2.84 -74.00
CA ILE A 90 -10.83 3.50 -72.82
C ILE A 90 -11.88 3.60 -71.71
N SER A 91 -13.12 3.95 -72.02
CA SER A 91 -14.20 4.02 -71.02
C SER A 91 -14.52 2.65 -70.41
N LYS A 92 -14.43 1.58 -71.21
CA LYS A 92 -14.59 0.20 -70.71
C LYS A 92 -13.43 -0.18 -69.78
N LEU A 93 -12.19 0.10 -70.17
CA LEU A 93 -11.02 -0.16 -69.33
C LEU A 93 -11.08 0.57 -68.00
N LEU A 94 -11.46 1.86 -67.99
CA LEU A 94 -11.61 2.63 -66.75
C LEU A 94 -12.71 2.06 -65.85
N ARG A 95 -13.82 1.58 -66.43
CA ARG A 95 -14.87 0.90 -65.67
C ARG A 95 -14.37 -0.42 -65.08
N ASP A 96 -13.63 -1.22 -65.85
CA ASP A 96 -13.08 -2.50 -65.39
C ASP A 96 -12.04 -2.27 -64.27
N ILE A 97 -11.17 -1.26 -64.41
CA ILE A 97 -10.23 -0.85 -63.36
C ILE A 97 -10.99 -0.39 -62.11
N SER A 98 -12.02 0.46 -62.26
CA SER A 98 -12.82 0.94 -61.13
C SER A 98 -13.50 -0.22 -60.38
N LEU A 99 -14.01 -1.21 -61.11
CA LEU A 99 -14.60 -2.41 -60.53
C LEU A 99 -13.56 -3.25 -59.77
N GLU A 100 -12.38 -3.47 -60.34
CA GLU A 100 -11.34 -4.26 -59.67
C GLU A 100 -10.78 -3.53 -58.45
N VAL A 101 -10.60 -2.21 -58.53
CA VAL A 101 -10.21 -1.38 -57.37
C VAL A 101 -11.28 -1.44 -56.28
N LYS A 102 -12.57 -1.29 -56.63
CA LYS A 102 -13.67 -1.39 -55.65
C LYS A 102 -13.70 -2.77 -54.99
N LYS A 103 -13.45 -3.83 -55.75
CA LYS A 103 -13.38 -5.20 -55.25
C LYS A 103 -12.18 -5.39 -54.31
N ALA A 104 -10.99 -4.94 -54.71
CA ALA A 104 -9.78 -5.00 -53.89
C ALA A 104 -9.95 -4.23 -52.58
N VAL A 105 -10.45 -3.00 -52.65
CA VAL A 105 -10.74 -2.17 -51.45
C VAL A 105 -11.74 -2.87 -50.54
N LYS A 106 -12.80 -3.47 -51.07
CA LYS A 106 -13.79 -4.19 -50.27
C LYS A 106 -13.18 -5.42 -49.58
N MET A 107 -12.29 -6.14 -50.26
CA MET A 107 -11.59 -7.30 -49.68
C MET A 107 -10.64 -6.88 -48.55
N GLU A 108 -9.83 -5.85 -48.78
CA GLU A 108 -8.94 -5.30 -47.75
C GLU A 108 -9.72 -4.76 -46.55
N LEU A 109 -10.82 -4.05 -46.79
CA LEU A 109 -11.67 -3.52 -45.72
C LEU A 109 -12.33 -4.64 -44.90
N ALA A 110 -12.75 -5.74 -45.54
CA ALA A 110 -13.23 -6.91 -44.84
C ALA A 110 -12.13 -7.55 -43.97
N SER A 111 -10.91 -7.70 -44.50
CA SER A 111 -9.77 -8.26 -43.76
C SER A 111 -9.36 -7.39 -42.56
N VAL A 112 -9.35 -6.06 -42.73
CA VAL A 112 -9.11 -5.11 -41.63
C VAL A 112 -10.20 -5.23 -40.57
N ASN A 113 -11.47 -5.35 -40.97
CA ASN A 113 -12.58 -5.49 -40.04
C ASN A 113 -12.52 -6.80 -39.24
N GLU A 114 -12.16 -7.92 -39.87
CA GLU A 114 -11.92 -9.20 -39.19
C GLU A 114 -10.78 -9.09 -38.17
N SER A 115 -9.66 -8.48 -38.58
CA SER A 115 -8.52 -8.24 -37.70
C SER A 115 -8.90 -7.37 -36.51
N LEU A 116 -9.64 -6.28 -36.74
CA LEU A 116 -10.13 -5.39 -35.69
C LEU A 116 -11.05 -6.12 -34.70
N SER A 117 -11.97 -6.95 -35.21
CA SER A 117 -12.85 -7.76 -34.37
C SER A 117 -12.05 -8.73 -33.48
N SER A 118 -11.01 -9.36 -34.02
CA SER A 118 -10.13 -10.24 -33.24
C SER A 118 -9.35 -9.49 -32.16
N TRP A 119 -8.89 -8.28 -32.46
CA TRP A 119 -8.24 -7.40 -31.49
C TRP A 119 -9.19 -6.97 -30.37
N CYS A 120 -10.46 -6.65 -30.67
CA CYS A 120 -11.45 -6.33 -29.65
C CYS A 120 -11.64 -7.50 -28.66
N ILE A 121 -11.80 -8.73 -29.16
CA ILE A 121 -11.93 -9.93 -28.31
C ILE A 121 -10.68 -10.14 -27.44
N THR A 122 -9.50 -9.92 -28.02
CA THR A 122 -8.23 -10.05 -27.29
C THR A 122 -8.13 -8.99 -26.18
N MET A 123 -8.54 -7.75 -26.47
CA MET A 123 -8.56 -6.66 -25.51
C MET A 123 -9.53 -6.93 -24.36
N ASP A 124 -10.73 -7.44 -24.65
CA ASP A 124 -11.72 -7.84 -23.63
C ASP A 124 -11.16 -8.94 -22.72
N THR A 125 -10.46 -9.91 -23.30
CA THR A 125 -9.79 -10.98 -22.56
C THR A 125 -8.71 -10.41 -21.63
N ILE A 126 -7.87 -9.51 -22.14
CA ILE A 126 -6.83 -8.84 -21.34
C ILE A 126 -7.47 -8.06 -20.18
N ASN A 127 -8.52 -7.29 -20.45
CA ASN A 127 -9.24 -6.54 -19.42
C ASN A 127 -9.79 -7.47 -18.32
N ALA A 128 -10.44 -8.56 -18.69
CA ALA A 128 -10.94 -9.55 -17.72
C ALA A 128 -9.80 -10.14 -16.87
N THR A 129 -8.65 -10.44 -17.48
CA THR A 129 -7.49 -10.94 -16.72
C THR A 129 -6.89 -9.88 -15.78
N LEU A 130 -6.88 -8.61 -16.19
CA LEU A 130 -6.40 -7.51 -15.36
C LEU A 130 -7.31 -7.27 -14.16
N GLU A 131 -8.63 -7.41 -14.31
CA GLU A 131 -9.57 -7.34 -13.20
C GLU A 131 -9.31 -8.44 -12.16
N ILE A 132 -9.14 -9.70 -12.61
CA ILE A 132 -8.83 -10.84 -11.75
C ILE A 132 -7.49 -10.63 -11.03
N LEU A 133 -6.47 -10.14 -11.73
CA LEU A 133 -5.16 -9.86 -11.12
C LEU A 133 -5.26 -8.75 -10.09
N THR A 134 -6.02 -7.69 -10.38
CA THR A 134 -6.25 -6.57 -9.45
C THR A 134 -6.93 -7.04 -8.17
N GLU A 135 -7.92 -7.92 -8.28
CA GLU A 135 -8.57 -8.52 -7.11
C GLU A 135 -7.60 -9.37 -6.29
N LYS A 136 -6.81 -10.23 -6.94
CA LYS A 136 -5.78 -11.04 -6.27
C LYS A 136 -4.74 -10.20 -5.55
N VAL A 137 -4.30 -9.09 -6.14
CA VAL A 137 -3.36 -8.16 -5.50
C VAL A 137 -3.97 -7.57 -4.24
N LYS A 138 -5.22 -7.07 -4.31
CA LYS A 138 -5.93 -6.53 -3.13
C LYS A 138 -6.07 -7.57 -2.01
N ASP A 139 -6.35 -8.83 -2.36
CA ASP A 139 -6.46 -9.90 -1.37
C ASP A 139 -5.11 -10.27 -0.74
N LEU A 140 -4.03 -10.26 -1.53
CA LEU A 140 -2.67 -10.45 -1.01
C LEU A 140 -2.24 -9.31 -0.10
N GLU A 141 -2.56 -8.06 -0.45
CA GLU A 141 -2.30 -6.89 0.40
C GLU A 141 -3.01 -6.99 1.75
N LYS A 142 -4.31 -7.37 1.75
CA LYS A 142 -5.07 -7.60 2.98
C LYS A 142 -4.45 -8.69 3.85
N LYS A 143 -4.08 -9.83 3.24
CA LYS A 143 -3.44 -10.95 3.95
C LYS A 143 -2.09 -10.54 4.54
N ASN A 144 -1.29 -9.79 3.79
CA ASN A 144 0.02 -9.32 4.24
C ASN A 144 -0.15 -8.38 5.45
N MET A 145 -1.03 -7.38 5.35
CA MET A 145 -1.35 -6.47 6.45
C MET A 145 -1.81 -7.23 7.71
N TYR A 146 -2.67 -8.24 7.55
CA TYR A 146 -3.11 -9.10 8.66
C TYR A 146 -1.94 -9.84 9.31
N LEU A 147 -1.06 -10.46 8.52
CA LEU A 147 0.11 -11.18 9.03
C LEU A 147 1.11 -10.24 9.72
N THR A 148 1.35 -9.05 9.17
CA THR A 148 2.19 -8.03 9.83
C THR A 148 1.62 -7.63 11.20
N ASN A 149 0.30 -7.42 11.29
CA ASN A 149 -0.36 -7.10 12.55
C ASN A 149 -0.28 -8.26 13.56
N GLN A 150 -0.39 -9.50 13.10
CA GLN A 150 -0.19 -10.66 13.98
C GLN A 150 1.25 -10.76 14.47
N ASN A 151 2.22 -10.56 13.58
CA ASN A 151 3.63 -10.69 13.93
C ASN A 151 4.05 -9.62 14.96
N THR A 152 3.66 -8.36 14.74
CA THR A 152 3.90 -7.27 15.71
C THR A 152 3.25 -7.55 17.06
N HIS A 153 2.03 -8.10 17.10
CA HIS A 153 1.38 -8.52 18.35
C HIS A 153 2.13 -9.64 19.08
N LEU A 154 2.63 -10.64 18.34
CA LEU A 154 3.41 -11.74 18.91
C LEU A 154 4.75 -11.24 19.42
N GLU A 155 5.45 -10.38 18.69
CA GLU A 155 6.70 -9.75 19.12
C GLU A 155 6.50 -8.95 20.42
N LEU A 156 5.43 -8.17 20.54
CA LEU A 156 5.10 -7.45 21.77
C LEU A 156 4.85 -8.41 22.95
N LYS A 157 4.15 -9.53 22.72
CA LYS A 157 3.94 -10.55 23.76
C LYS A 157 5.25 -11.21 24.18
N VAL A 158 6.11 -11.55 23.23
CA VAL A 158 7.44 -12.12 23.51
C VAL A 158 8.25 -11.15 24.35
N ASN A 159 8.34 -9.89 23.94
CA ASN A 159 9.05 -8.85 24.68
C ASN A 159 8.52 -8.68 26.12
N ALA A 160 7.19 -8.70 26.29
CA ALA A 160 6.57 -8.64 27.62
C ALA A 160 6.92 -9.86 28.49
N MET A 161 6.91 -11.07 27.92
CA MET A 161 7.29 -12.29 28.62
C MET A 161 8.77 -12.29 28.99
N GLU A 162 9.65 -11.88 28.09
CA GLU A 162 11.09 -11.75 28.38
C GLU A 162 11.35 -10.76 29.51
N GLN A 163 10.64 -9.62 29.51
CA GLN A 163 10.74 -8.66 30.60
C GLN A 163 10.26 -9.27 31.93
N GLN A 164 9.19 -10.07 31.92
CA GLN A 164 8.74 -10.79 33.11
C GLN A 164 9.76 -11.81 33.60
N ILE A 165 10.41 -12.55 32.69
CA ILE A 165 11.47 -13.51 33.02
C ILE A 165 12.64 -12.78 33.66
N ARG A 166 13.16 -11.72 33.03
CA ARG A 166 14.26 -10.91 33.58
C ARG A 166 13.92 -10.37 34.98
N ASN A 167 12.70 -9.88 35.17
CA ASN A 167 12.23 -9.41 36.47
C ASN A 167 12.14 -10.56 37.51
N MET A 168 11.78 -11.76 37.08
CA MET A 168 11.71 -12.93 37.96
C MET A 168 13.10 -13.40 38.36
N GLU A 169 14.03 -13.48 37.41
CA GLU A 169 15.44 -13.82 37.65
C GLU A 169 16.08 -12.81 38.60
N GLN A 170 15.89 -11.52 38.35
CA GLN A 170 16.40 -10.47 39.24
C GLN A 170 15.79 -10.56 40.65
N LYS A 171 14.49 -10.86 40.76
CA LYS A 171 13.83 -11.11 42.06
C LYS A 171 14.35 -12.35 42.78
N GLN A 172 14.76 -13.38 42.04
CA GLN A 172 15.38 -14.57 42.62
C GLN A 172 16.78 -14.27 43.14
N LEU A 173 17.53 -13.40 42.47
CA LEU A 173 18.87 -12.97 42.88
C LEU A 173 18.87 -11.91 43.98
N ASP A 174 17.74 -11.28 44.26
CA ASP A 174 17.60 -10.20 45.26
C ASP A 174 18.07 -10.59 46.68
N ASN A 175 18.03 -11.89 47.02
CA ASN A 175 18.50 -12.42 48.30
C ASN A 175 19.76 -13.29 48.18
N VAL A 176 20.39 -13.31 47.01
CA VAL A 176 21.59 -14.10 46.76
C VAL A 176 22.80 -13.17 46.80
N LEU A 177 23.72 -13.46 47.70
CA LEU A 177 24.99 -12.75 47.80
C LEU A 177 26.06 -13.52 47.02
N GLU A 178 26.66 -12.84 46.04
CA GLU A 178 27.73 -13.38 45.20
C GLU A 178 29.11 -12.93 45.70
N ILE A 179 29.95 -13.90 46.06
CA ILE A 179 31.31 -13.68 46.54
C ILE A 179 32.27 -14.14 45.45
N THR A 180 33.09 -13.21 44.97
CA THR A 180 34.05 -13.42 43.88
C THR A 180 35.49 -13.26 44.38
N GLY A 181 36.46 -13.83 43.66
CA GLY A 181 37.89 -13.70 43.96
C GLY A 181 38.39 -14.55 45.14
N ILE A 182 37.73 -15.68 45.38
CA ILE A 182 38.18 -16.67 46.36
C ILE A 182 38.73 -17.89 45.62
N PRO A 183 40.05 -18.18 45.77
CA PRO A 183 40.69 -19.36 45.20
C PRO A 183 39.97 -20.66 45.51
N GLU A 184 39.94 -21.55 44.53
CA GLU A 184 39.35 -22.89 44.68
C GLU A 184 40.36 -23.83 45.34
N ASP A 185 40.01 -24.36 46.51
CA ASP A 185 40.75 -25.41 47.19
C ASP A 185 40.02 -26.75 47.05
N LYS A 186 40.78 -27.85 46.94
CA LYS A 186 40.22 -29.21 46.72
C LYS A 186 39.34 -29.70 47.87
N ASP A 187 39.59 -29.22 49.10
CA ASP A 187 38.87 -29.59 50.33
C ASP A 187 38.18 -28.37 50.96
N GLU A 188 37.63 -27.48 50.12
CA GLU A 188 36.99 -26.26 50.59
C GLU A 188 35.67 -26.55 51.34
N ASN A 189 35.56 -26.05 52.58
CA ASN A 189 34.29 -26.03 53.32
C ASN A 189 33.64 -24.64 53.21
N LEU A 190 32.70 -24.53 52.27
CA LEU A 190 32.02 -23.27 51.93
C LEU A 190 31.24 -22.66 53.11
N GLU A 191 30.67 -23.46 54.00
CA GLU A 191 29.93 -22.97 55.17
C GLU A 191 30.85 -22.32 56.21
N LYS A 192 32.02 -22.93 56.47
CA LYS A 192 33.05 -22.36 57.35
C LYS A 192 33.64 -21.09 56.74
N LEU A 193 33.84 -21.06 55.43
CA LEU A 193 34.32 -19.88 54.72
C LEU A 193 33.30 -18.73 54.79
N SER A 194 32.03 -19.00 54.45
CA SER A 194 30.93 -18.04 54.58
C SER A 194 30.83 -17.49 56.01
N SER A 195 30.94 -18.38 57.02
CA SER A 195 30.97 -17.98 58.43
C SER A 195 32.12 -17.03 58.77
N LYS A 196 33.33 -17.27 58.25
CA LYS A 196 34.50 -16.40 58.47
C LYS A 196 34.33 -15.05 57.78
N LEU A 197 33.73 -15.03 56.59
CA LEU A 197 33.45 -13.80 55.84
C LEU A 197 32.42 -12.95 56.57
N ALA A 198 31.32 -13.55 57.03
CA ALA A 198 30.31 -12.86 57.85
C ALA A 198 30.92 -12.22 59.10
N SER A 199 31.77 -12.97 59.82
CA SER A 199 32.47 -12.41 61.00
C SER A 199 33.43 -11.28 60.65
N LYS A 200 34.12 -11.34 59.51
CA LYS A 200 35.03 -10.28 59.07
C LYS A 200 34.31 -9.02 58.62
N LEU A 201 33.13 -9.18 58.02
CA LEU A 201 32.29 -8.07 57.56
C LEU A 201 31.40 -7.49 58.68
N ASN A 202 31.51 -8.03 59.90
CA ASN A 202 30.69 -7.66 61.06
C ASN A 202 29.18 -7.76 60.76
N VAL A 203 28.80 -8.73 59.92
CA VAL A 203 27.40 -9.02 59.58
C VAL A 203 26.90 -10.11 60.52
N GLU A 204 25.73 -9.89 61.11
CA GLU A 204 25.08 -10.87 61.97
C GLU A 204 24.84 -12.17 61.18
N LYS A 205 25.21 -13.31 61.78
CA LYS A 205 25.02 -14.63 61.15
C LYS A 205 23.53 -14.95 61.05
N ARG A 206 22.94 -14.61 59.91
CA ARG A 206 21.65 -15.17 59.50
C ARG A 206 21.85 -16.60 59.01
N GLN A 207 20.82 -17.44 59.13
CA GLN A 207 20.89 -18.81 58.64
C GLN A 207 20.89 -18.79 57.11
N ALA A 208 22.07 -18.90 56.51
CA ALA A 208 22.20 -19.17 55.08
C ALA A 208 21.53 -20.52 54.79
N SER A 209 20.52 -20.53 53.91
CA SER A 209 19.83 -21.77 53.55
C SER A 209 20.62 -22.60 52.56
N MET A 210 21.41 -21.94 51.71
CA MET A 210 22.15 -22.59 50.67
C MET A 210 23.45 -21.84 50.37
N VAL A 211 24.57 -22.57 50.41
CA VAL A 211 25.87 -22.07 49.96
C VAL A 211 26.38 -23.00 48.87
N LYS A 212 26.64 -22.47 47.68
CA LYS A 212 27.20 -23.26 46.57
C LYS A 212 28.26 -22.46 45.82
N ARG A 213 29.24 -23.17 45.25
CA ARG A 213 30.19 -22.60 44.30
C ARG A 213 29.72 -22.88 42.88
N LEU A 214 29.60 -21.83 42.08
CA LEU A 214 29.33 -21.89 40.65
C LEU A 214 30.65 -22.03 39.89
N LYS A 215 30.65 -22.81 38.81
CA LYS A 215 31.83 -22.99 37.95
C LYS A 215 32.24 -21.65 37.34
N GLY A 216 33.52 -21.31 37.45
CA GLY A 216 34.10 -20.16 36.76
C GLY A 216 34.12 -20.35 35.24
N ARG A 217 34.20 -19.23 34.51
CA ARG A 217 34.43 -19.22 33.05
C ARG A 217 35.87 -18.80 32.77
N ASP A 218 36.47 -19.39 31.73
CA ASP A 218 37.75 -18.98 31.14
C ASP A 218 38.91 -18.83 32.15
N GLY A 219 39.23 -19.89 32.89
CA GLY A 219 40.39 -19.92 33.80
C GLY A 219 40.27 -19.02 35.03
N LYS A 220 39.10 -18.42 35.28
CA LYS A 220 38.78 -17.68 36.50
C LYS A 220 38.19 -18.61 37.56
N GLU A 221 38.42 -18.26 38.82
CA GLU A 221 37.84 -18.92 39.98
C GLU A 221 36.31 -18.84 39.95
N GLY A 222 35.65 -19.89 40.43
CA GLY A 222 34.20 -19.93 40.57
C GLY A 222 33.64 -18.91 41.56
N VAL A 223 32.38 -18.53 41.39
CA VAL A 223 31.66 -17.60 42.27
C VAL A 223 30.97 -18.38 43.38
N ILE A 224 31.07 -17.94 44.63
CA ILE A 224 30.30 -18.52 45.73
C ILE A 224 28.98 -17.76 45.85
N GLN A 225 27.86 -18.47 45.76
CA GLN A 225 26.53 -17.94 46.03
C GLN A 225 26.07 -18.35 47.42
N VAL A 226 25.58 -17.38 48.19
CA VAL A 226 24.96 -17.56 49.50
C VAL A 226 23.52 -17.04 49.42
N ASP A 227 22.53 -17.93 49.61
CA ASP A 227 21.10 -17.58 49.67
C ASP A 227 20.68 -17.38 51.13
N ASP A 228 20.02 -16.25 51.43
CA ASP A 228 19.45 -15.93 52.73
C ASP A 228 17.92 -16.21 52.73
N ASP A 229 17.49 -17.26 53.45
CA ASP A 229 16.10 -17.73 53.42
C ASP A 229 15.13 -16.85 54.23
N ASP A 230 15.63 -15.96 55.09
CA ASP A 230 14.78 -15.18 56.00
C ASP A 230 13.79 -14.26 55.25
N ASN A 231 14.07 -13.92 54.00
CA ASN A 231 13.19 -13.09 53.18
C ASN A 231 12.10 -13.89 52.42
N LYS A 232 12.22 -15.23 52.29
CA LYS A 232 11.16 -16.08 51.69
C LYS A 232 9.95 -16.24 52.61
N ARG A 233 10.17 -16.26 53.93
CA ARG A 233 9.09 -16.38 54.94
C ARG A 233 8.23 -15.11 55.08
N ASN A 234 8.80 -13.94 54.83
CA ASN A 234 8.06 -12.66 54.89
C ASN A 234 7.32 -12.30 53.59
N ARG A 235 7.72 -12.87 52.43
CA ARG A 235 7.08 -12.56 51.14
C ARG A 235 5.81 -13.37 50.85
N SER A 236 5.65 -14.56 51.40
CA SER A 236 4.44 -15.39 51.23
C SER A 236 3.21 -14.78 51.90
N THR A 237 3.37 -14.02 52.98
CA THR A 237 2.29 -13.28 53.64
C THR A 237 1.98 -11.94 52.95
N SER A 238 2.97 -11.24 52.39
CA SER A 238 2.74 -9.97 51.69
C SER A 238 2.26 -10.11 50.24
N GLY A 239 2.66 -11.19 49.55
CA GLY A 239 2.24 -11.49 48.18
C GLY A 239 0.77 -11.93 48.06
N SER A 240 0.27 -12.66 49.06
CA SER A 240 -1.14 -13.07 49.15
C SER A 240 -2.07 -11.86 49.27
N ALA A 241 -1.75 -10.91 50.15
CA ALA A 241 -2.56 -9.70 50.35
C ALA A 241 -2.61 -8.76 49.12
N LEU A 242 -1.55 -8.74 48.31
CA LEU A 242 -1.50 -7.97 47.06
C LEU A 242 -2.23 -8.67 45.90
N HIS A 243 -2.30 -10.01 45.91
CA HIS A 243 -3.08 -10.78 44.94
C HIS A 243 -4.59 -10.73 45.26
N GLU A 244 -4.99 -10.81 46.54
CA GLU A 244 -6.39 -10.62 46.96
C GLU A 244 -6.91 -9.21 46.68
N ARG A 245 -6.10 -8.16 46.91
CA ARG A 245 -6.50 -6.78 46.57
C ARG A 245 -6.71 -6.56 45.08
N LYS A 246 -5.95 -7.23 44.22
CA LYS A 246 -6.13 -7.15 42.75
C LYS A 246 -7.35 -7.92 42.26
N GLN A 247 -7.72 -9.02 42.91
CA GLN A 247 -8.96 -9.74 42.57
C GLN A 247 -10.22 -9.00 43.05
N LEU A 248 -10.16 -8.26 44.16
CA LEU A 248 -11.27 -7.42 44.63
C LEU A 248 -11.52 -6.19 43.75
N LEU A 249 -10.46 -5.60 43.17
CA LEU A 249 -10.57 -4.46 42.25
C LEU A 249 -11.10 -4.82 40.84
N TRP A 250 -11.20 -6.10 40.51
CA TRP A 250 -11.79 -6.58 39.24
C TRP A 250 -13.25 -7.02 39.37
N LYS A 251 -13.85 -6.93 40.58
CA LYS A 251 -15.24 -7.32 40.86
C LYS A 251 -16.14 -6.13 41.24
N ILE A 252 -15.67 -4.90 41.06
CA ILE A 252 -16.45 -3.65 41.14
C ILE A 252 -16.47 -3.05 39.74
#